data_AF-A0A377ZLY9-F1
#
_entry.id   AF-A0A377ZLY9-F1
#
_cell.length_a   1.000
_cell.length_b   1.000
_cell.length_c   1.000
_cell.angle_alpha   90.00
_cell.angle_beta   90.00
_cell.angle_gamma   90.00
#
_symmetry.space_group_name_H-M   'P 1'
#
loop_
_entity.id
_entity.type
_entity.pdbx_description
1 polymer ?
#
loop_
_entity_poly.entity_id
_entity_poly.type
_entity_poly.pdbx_seq_one_letter_code
_entity_poly.pdbx_strand_id
1 'polypeptide(L)'
;MPDFLSFINEILWGSVMIYLLLGAGIWFSWQTRGIQFRYVRKFGRSLKKSLHPQPGGLTSFQALCTSLAARVGSGNLAGVTLAIAAGGPRRRILDVGFRPARHGQQLC
;
A
#
# COMPACT_ATOMS: atom_id res chain seq x y z
N MET A 1 15.54 35.13 0.47
CA MET A 1 15.93 33.90 -0.26
C MET A 1 15.38 32.58 0.33
N PRO A 2 14.26 32.51 1.08
CA PRO A 2 13.60 31.23 1.36
C PRO A 2 12.70 30.76 0.21
N ASP A 3 12.24 31.68 -0.65
CA ASP A 3 11.23 31.41 -1.68
C ASP A 3 11.73 30.45 -2.77
N PHE A 4 13.02 30.55 -3.11
CA PHE A 4 13.67 29.65 -4.07
C PHE A 4 13.83 28.23 -3.51
N LEU A 5 14.14 28.10 -2.21
CA LEU A 5 14.23 26.80 -1.56
C LEU A 5 12.84 26.15 -1.42
N SER A 6 11.81 26.93 -1.11
CA SER A 6 10.42 26.46 -1.05
C SER A 6 9.93 25.96 -2.41
N PHE A 7 10.26 26.67 -3.50
CA PHE A 7 9.88 26.26 -4.87
C PHE A 7 10.55 24.95 -5.29
N ILE A 8 11.85 24.79 -5.00
CA ILE A 8 12.56 23.53 -5.27
C ILE A 8 12.00 22.40 -4.41
N ASN A 9 11.66 22.68 -3.15
CA ASN A 9 11.11 21.67 -2.27
C ASN A 9 9.76 21.15 -2.78
N GLU A 10 8.85 22.04 -3.18
CA GLU A 10 7.56 21.66 -3.78
C GLU A 10 7.72 20.78 -5.04
N ILE A 11 8.64 21.17 -5.94
CA ILE A 11 8.82 20.43 -7.20
C ILE A 11 9.44 19.04 -6.95
N LEU A 12 10.39 18.94 -6.00
CA LEU A 12 11.07 17.68 -5.67
C LEU A 12 10.14 16.70 -4.94
N TRP A 13 9.43 17.19 -3.92
CA TRP A 13 8.59 16.35 -3.06
C TRP A 13 7.29 15.93 -3.73
N GLY A 14 6.66 16.83 -4.50
CA GLY A 14 5.39 16.54 -5.15
C GLY A 14 5.58 15.78 -6.45
N SER A 15 6.13 16.45 -7.45
CA SER A 15 6.12 15.96 -8.83
C SER A 15 7.25 14.96 -9.08
N VAL A 16 8.48 15.26 -8.67
CA VAL A 16 9.63 14.41 -9.02
C VAL A 16 9.55 13.03 -8.36
N MET A 17 9.25 12.95 -7.06
CA MET A 17 9.13 11.65 -6.38
C MET A 17 8.01 10.77 -6.94
N ILE A 18 6.86 11.36 -7.29
CA ILE A 18 5.74 10.59 -7.84
C ILE A 18 6.09 10.02 -9.22
N TYR A 19 6.67 10.83 -10.11
CA TYR A 19 7.02 10.40 -11.46
C TYR A 19 8.17 9.41 -11.46
N LEU A 20 9.18 9.60 -10.59
CA LEU A 20 10.29 8.67 -10.45
C LEU A 20 9.80 7.29 -10.00
N LEU A 21 8.89 7.25 -9.02
CA LEU A 21 8.38 5.99 -8.49
C LEU A 21 7.44 5.28 -9.47
N LEU A 22 6.58 6.03 -10.17
CA LEU A 22 5.77 5.49 -11.27
C LEU A 22 6.64 4.95 -12.42
N GLY A 23 7.64 5.72 -12.85
CA GLY A 23 8.57 5.32 -13.90
C GLY A 23 9.36 4.07 -13.53
N ALA A 24 9.90 4.02 -12.31
CA ALA A 24 10.57 2.85 -11.77
C ALA A 24 9.63 1.62 -11.72
N GLY A 25 8.38 1.80 -11.31
CA GLY A 25 7.37 0.74 -11.28
C GLY A 25 7.06 0.16 -12.66
N ILE A 26 6.85 1.03 -13.67
CA ILE A 26 6.58 0.60 -15.05
C ILE A 26 7.82 -0.08 -15.65
N TRP A 27 9.01 0.49 -15.43
CA TRP A 27 10.27 -0.08 -15.87
C TRP A 27 10.49 -1.49 -15.30
N PHE A 28 10.25 -1.67 -14.00
CA PHE A 28 10.37 -2.99 -13.35
C PHE A 28 9.32 -3.99 -13.85
N SER A 29 8.09 -3.52 -14.11
CA SER A 29 7.00 -4.32 -14.67
C SER A 29 7.33 -4.85 -16.06
N TRP A 30 7.93 -4.01 -16.92
CA TRP A 30 8.38 -4.41 -18.25
C TRP A 30 9.56 -5.39 -18.17
N GLN A 31 10.55 -5.10 -17.32
CA GLN A 31 11.77 -5.90 -17.22
C GLN A 31 11.49 -7.33 -16.71
N THR A 32 10.49 -7.50 -15.84
CA THR A 32 10.12 -8.82 -15.31
C THR A 32 9.22 -9.64 -16.25
N ARG A 33 8.77 -9.11 -17.41
CA ARG A 33 8.03 -9.86 -18.46
C ARG A 33 6.97 -10.84 -17.91
N GLY A 34 6.14 -10.41 -16.95
CA GLY A 34 5.06 -11.24 -16.41
C GLY A 34 5.53 -12.42 -15.53
N ILE A 35 6.75 -12.37 -14.99
CA ILE A 35 7.29 -13.36 -14.03
C ILE A 35 6.38 -13.56 -12.81
N GLN A 36 5.63 -12.52 -12.41
CA GLN A 36 4.64 -12.61 -11.33
C GLN A 36 3.67 -13.78 -11.55
N PHE A 37 3.12 -13.98 -12.75
CA PHE A 37 2.17 -15.06 -13.01
C PHE A 37 2.82 -16.45 -13.07
N ARG A 38 4.04 -16.56 -13.59
CA ARG A 38 4.75 -17.85 -13.70
C ARG A 38 5.31 -18.32 -12.35
N TYR A 39 5.82 -17.40 -11.54
CA TYR A 39 6.43 -17.72 -10.26
C TYR A 39 5.40 -17.90 -9.15
N VAL A 40 4.26 -17.20 -9.14
CA VAL A 40 3.19 -17.43 -8.14
C VAL A 40 2.73 -18.89 -8.16
N ARG A 41 2.66 -19.53 -9.33
CA ARG A 41 2.28 -20.95 -9.47
C ARG A 41 3.34 -21.92 -8.93
N LYS A 42 4.64 -21.60 -9.06
CA LYS A 42 5.75 -22.37 -8.46
C LYS A 42 5.87 -22.10 -6.96
N PHE A 43 5.63 -20.86 -6.54
CA PHE A 43 5.71 -20.39 -5.16
C PHE A 43 4.65 -21.07 -4.28
N GLY A 44 3.41 -21.20 -4.75
CA GLY A 44 2.36 -21.94 -4.05
C GLY A 44 2.69 -23.42 -3.83
N ARG A 45 3.39 -24.08 -4.77
CA ARG A 45 3.88 -25.46 -4.59
C ARG A 45 5.04 -25.52 -3.57
N SER A 46 5.92 -24.53 -3.58
CA SER A 46 7.07 -24.45 -2.65
C SER A 46 6.63 -24.13 -1.21
N LEU A 47 5.63 -23.27 -1.04
CA LEU A 47 4.98 -23.00 0.25
C LEU A 47 4.40 -24.27 0.85
N LYS A 48 3.67 -25.08 0.05
CA LYS A 48 3.12 -26.38 0.49
C LYS A 48 4.20 -27.38 0.91
N LYS A 49 5.36 -27.38 0.24
CA LYS A 49 6.50 -28.25 0.59
C LYS A 49 7.27 -27.78 1.83
N SER A 50 7.26 -26.48 2.10
CA SER A 50 7.91 -25.85 3.26
C SER A 50 7.08 -25.95 4.55
N LEU A 51 5.93 -26.64 4.54
CA LEU A 51 5.18 -27.01 5.75
C LEU A 51 5.90 -28.06 6.61
N HIS A 52 6.92 -28.75 6.09
CA HIS A 52 7.79 -29.56 6.94
C HIS A 52 8.73 -28.63 7.71
N PRO A 53 8.60 -28.57 9.06
CA PRO A 53 9.36 -27.64 9.86
C PRO A 53 10.83 -28.04 9.86
N GLN A 54 11.69 -27.16 9.35
CA GLN A 54 13.12 -27.21 9.65
C GLN A 54 13.32 -26.59 11.04
N PRO A 55 14.08 -27.23 11.95
CA PRO A 55 14.21 -26.78 13.32
C PRO A 55 15.02 -25.46 13.36
N GLY A 56 14.37 -24.36 13.77
CA GLY A 56 15.05 -23.11 14.16
C GLY A 56 14.72 -21.84 13.36
N GLY A 57 13.82 -21.87 12.37
CA GLY A 57 13.53 -20.71 11.51
C GLY A 57 12.06 -20.37 11.30
N LEU A 58 11.78 -19.08 11.05
CA LEU A 58 10.49 -18.58 10.55
C LEU A 58 10.11 -19.30 9.24
N THR A 59 8.89 -19.84 9.16
CA THR A 59 8.44 -20.56 7.95
C THR A 59 8.30 -19.61 6.77
N SER A 60 8.52 -20.11 5.55
CA SER A 60 8.33 -19.33 4.31
C SER A 60 6.93 -18.70 4.21
N PHE A 61 5.92 -19.33 4.82
CA PHE A 61 4.55 -18.82 4.89
C PHE A 61 4.40 -17.72 5.96
N GLN A 62 5.06 -17.85 7.11
CA GLN A 62 5.01 -16.87 8.19
C GLN A 62 5.73 -15.56 7.80
N ALA A 63 6.88 -15.66 7.10
CA ALA A 63 7.56 -14.50 6.52
C ALA A 63 6.69 -13.80 5.46
N LEU A 64 5.99 -14.56 4.63
CA LEU A 64 5.05 -14.02 3.64
C LEU A 64 3.88 -13.29 4.31
N CYS A 65 3.23 -13.90 5.30
CA CYS A 65 2.13 -13.30 6.04
C CYS A 65 2.57 -12.02 6.75
N THR A 66 3.75 -12.00 7.36
CA THR A 66 4.32 -10.79 8.00
C THR A 66 4.54 -9.67 6.97
N SER A 67 5.12 -9.99 5.82
CA SER A 67 5.35 -9.03 4.75
C SER A 67 4.06 -8.51 4.11
N LEU A 68 3.05 -9.37 3.97
CA LEU A 68 1.71 -8.97 3.53
C LEU A 68 1.08 -8.04 4.55
N ALA A 69 1.03 -8.43 5.82
CA ALA A 69 0.46 -7.62 6.90
C ALA A 69 1.07 -6.21 6.94
N ALA A 70 2.38 -6.08 6.75
CA ALA A 70 3.06 -4.79 6.68
C ALA A 70 2.64 -3.91 5.48
N ARG A 71 2.21 -4.52 4.36
CA ARG A 71 1.75 -3.79 3.16
C ARG A 71 0.23 -3.59 3.10
N VAL A 72 -0.57 -4.40 3.83
CA VAL A 72 -2.03 -4.21 3.89
C VAL A 72 -2.33 -3.06 4.86
N GLY A 73 -2.12 -1.82 4.41
CA GLY A 73 -2.39 -0.62 5.20
C GLY A 73 -3.83 -0.13 5.08
N SER A 74 -4.26 0.66 6.07
CA SER A 74 -5.54 1.40 6.04
C SER A 74 -5.68 2.29 4.80
N GLY A 75 -4.57 2.78 4.24
CA GLY A 75 -4.56 3.60 3.01
C GLY A 75 -5.13 2.92 1.77
N ASN A 76 -4.83 1.63 1.56
CA ASN A 76 -5.38 0.87 0.43
C ASN A 76 -6.90 0.66 0.58
N LEU A 77 -7.37 0.41 1.81
CA LEU A 77 -8.80 0.25 2.13
C LEU A 77 -9.56 1.58 2.04
N ALA A 78 -8.96 2.66 2.53
CA ALA A 78 -9.52 4.01 2.45
C ALA A 78 -9.63 4.49 0.99
N GLY A 79 -8.63 4.20 0.16
CA GLY A 79 -8.65 4.52 -1.27
C GLY A 79 -9.79 3.83 -2.03
N VAL A 80 -10.02 2.53 -1.78
CA VAL A 80 -11.14 1.79 -2.39
C VAL A 80 -12.49 2.33 -1.91
N THR A 81 -12.63 2.60 -0.61
CA THR A 81 -13.85 3.19 -0.03
C THR A 81 -14.15 4.56 -0.66
N LEU A 82 -13.12 5.39 -0.81
CA LEU A 82 -13.24 6.71 -1.44
C LEU A 82 -13.59 6.59 -2.93
N ALA A 83 -13.00 5.64 -3.66
CA ALA A 83 -13.30 5.43 -5.08
C ALA A 83 -14.76 5.00 -5.30
N ILE A 84 -15.27 4.10 -4.47
CA ILE A 84 -16.68 3.66 -4.52
C ILE A 84 -17.61 4.80 -4.09
N ALA A 85 -17.25 5.55 -3.05
CA ALA A 85 -18.02 6.70 -2.58
C ALA A 85 -18.05 7.85 -3.60
N ALA A 86 -16.96 8.05 -4.35
CA ALA A 86 -16.86 9.05 -5.40
C ALA A 86 -17.58 8.63 -6.69
N GLY A 87 -17.63 7.32 -7.00
CA GLY A 87 -18.14 6.77 -8.25
C GLY A 87 -19.65 6.52 -8.35
N GLY A 88 -20.47 6.76 -7.32
CA GLY A 88 -21.91 6.46 -7.36
C GLY A 88 -22.82 7.38 -6.53
N PRO A 89 -24.16 7.26 -6.67
CA PRO A 89 -25.17 8.15 -6.06
C PRO A 89 -25.25 8.09 -4.51
N ARG A 90 -24.39 7.30 -3.86
CA ARG A 90 -24.34 7.08 -2.40
C ARG A 90 -23.54 8.15 -1.62
N ARG A 91 -23.25 9.33 -2.18
CA ARG A 91 -22.55 10.43 -1.47
C ARG A 91 -23.22 10.85 -0.15
N ARG A 92 -24.50 10.55 0.06
CA ARG A 92 -25.27 10.95 1.26
C ARG A 92 -25.02 10.08 2.51
N ILE A 93 -24.43 8.88 2.39
CA ILE A 93 -24.16 7.99 3.54
C ILE A 93 -22.80 8.28 4.21
N LEU A 94 -21.89 8.98 3.52
CA LEU A 94 -20.58 9.34 4.11
C LEU A 94 -20.67 10.44 5.19
N ASP A 95 -21.75 11.20 5.22
CA ASP A 95 -21.96 12.26 6.23
C ASP A 95 -22.29 11.70 7.62
N VAL A 96 -22.78 10.46 7.70
CA VAL A 96 -23.15 9.81 8.98
C VAL A 96 -21.95 9.08 9.62
N GLY A 97 -20.89 8.82 8.86
CA GLY A 97 -19.77 7.96 9.27
C GLY A 97 -18.42 8.66 9.48
N PHE A 98 -18.37 10.00 9.41
CA PHE A 98 -17.17 10.76 9.74
C PHE A 98 -17.52 12.01 10.55
N ARG A 99 -18.21 11.82 11.68
CA ARG A 99 -17.99 12.71 12.83
C ARG A 99 -16.59 12.36 13.34
N PRO A 100 -15.56 13.20 13.13
CA PRO A 100 -14.32 13.02 13.87
C PRO A 100 -14.73 13.10 15.34
N ALA A 101 -14.44 12.05 16.10
CA ALA A 101 -14.56 12.05 17.54
C ALA A 101 -13.62 13.14 18.11
N ARG A 102 -14.06 14.40 18.06
CA ARG A 102 -13.61 15.45 18.96
C ARG A 102 -14.30 15.20 20.31
N HIS A 103 -13.92 14.12 20.99
CA HIS A 103 -14.20 13.94 22.41
C HIS A 103 -12.98 13.27 23.04
N GLY A 104 -12.12 14.12 23.60
CA GLY A 104 -10.85 13.74 24.23
C GLY A 104 -9.98 14.92 24.66
N GLN A 105 -10.37 16.16 24.33
CA GLN A 105 -9.76 17.41 24.80
C GLN A 105 -10.79 18.32 25.49
N GLN A 106 -11.69 17.74 26.27
CA GLN A 106 -12.41 18.44 27.35
C GLN A 106 -12.11 17.67 28.62
N LEU A 107 -10.87 17.86 29.08
CA LEU A 107 -10.43 17.54 30.42
C LEU A 107 -11.00 18.66 31.31
N CYS A 108 -12.13 18.38 31.96
CA CYS A 108 -12.45 18.84 33.31
C CYS A 108 -12.80 17.58 34.10
#